data_AF-A0A9D4E0D6-F1
#
_entry.id   AF-A0A9D4E0D6-F1
#
_cell.length_a   1.000
_cell.length_b   1.000
_cell.length_c   1.000
_cell.angle_alpha   90.00
_cell.angle_beta   90.00
_cell.angle_gamma   90.00
#
_symmetry.space_group_name_H-M   'P 1'
#
loop_
_entity.id
_entity.type
_entity.pdbx_description
1 polymer ?
#
loop_
_entity_poly.entity_id
_entity_poly.type
_entity_poly.pdbx_seq_one_letter_code
_entity_poly.pdbx_strand_id
1 'polypeptide(L)' 'MKVAIVLALLCAVALAEEPCLCPKIISPVCGQPLGEAVAWYDNACLATCAKAVVVEDSHCGHLEKPGHGIPLF' A
#
# COMPACT_ATOMS: atom_id res chain seq x y z
N MET A 1 -12.88 0.82 36.57
CA MET A 1 -12.88 1.92 35.57
C MET A 1 -11.47 2.24 35.04
N LYS A 2 -10.45 2.47 35.88
CA LYS A 2 -9.07 2.77 35.43
C LYS A 2 -8.43 1.67 34.56
N VAL A 3 -8.62 0.40 34.92
CA VAL A 3 -8.11 -0.76 34.14
C VAL A 3 -8.69 -0.80 32.73
N ALA A 4 -10.00 -0.54 32.57
CA ALA A 4 -10.65 -0.52 31.27
C ALA A 4 -10.16 0.64 30.39
N ILE A 5 -9.90 1.81 30.98
CA ILE A 5 -9.34 2.98 30.27
C ILE A 5 -7.90 2.68 29.81
N VAL A 6 -7.08 2.10 30.68
CA VAL A 6 -5.70 1.72 30.33
C VAL A 6 -5.69 0.68 29.20
N LEU A 7 -6.56 -0.32 29.26
CA LEU A 7 -6.66 -1.34 28.22
C LEU A 7 -7.13 -0.77 26.88
N ALA A 8 -8.13 0.13 26.90
CA ALA A 8 -8.61 0.80 25.70
C ALA A 8 -7.53 1.68 25.05
N LEU A 9 -6.74 2.41 25.87
CA LEU A 9 -5.63 3.22 25.38
C LEU A 9 -4.50 2.35 24.80
N LEU A 10 -4.15 1.24 25.44
CA LEU A 10 -3.16 0.29 24.92
C LEU A 10 -3.60 -0.29 23.57
N CYS A 11 -4.86 -0.71 23.44
CA CYS A 11 -5.40 -1.17 22.16
C CYS A 11 -5.36 -0.08 21.09
N ALA A 12 -5.78 1.14 21.42
CA ALA A 12 -5.79 2.25 20.46
C ALA A 12 -4.38 2.57 19.94
N VAL A 13 -3.37 2.55 20.81
CA VAL A 13 -1.97 2.75 20.41
C VAL A 13 -1.46 1.59 19.54
N ALA A 14 -1.82 0.35 19.85
CA ALA A 14 -1.39 -0.81 19.08
C ALA A 14 -2.02 -0.93 17.67
N LEU A 15 -3.18 -0.27 17.45
CA LEU A 15 -3.91 -0.26 16.18
C LEU A 15 -3.66 1.00 15.36
N ALA A 16 -2.89 1.96 15.87
CA ALA A 16 -2.56 3.17 15.14
C ALA A 16 -1.60 2.84 13.99
N GLU A 17 -2.05 2.99 12.76
CA GLU A 17 -1.19 2.98 11.58
C GLU A 17 -0.33 4.26 11.55
N GLU A 18 0.98 4.11 11.45
CA GLU A 18 1.89 5.26 11.31
C GLU A 18 1.70 5.88 9.92
N PRO A 19 1.61 7.22 9.82
CA PRO A 19 1.48 7.87 8.52
C PRO A 19 2.73 7.64 7.68
N CYS A 20 2.56 7.09 6.48
CA CYS A 20 3.67 6.89 5.54
C CYS A 20 4.05 8.18 4.83
N LEU A 21 5.33 8.54 4.92
CA LEU A 21 5.91 9.67 4.20
C LEU A 21 6.49 9.18 2.87
N CYS A 22 5.69 9.26 1.80
CA CYS A 22 6.13 8.89 0.45
C CYS A 22 6.15 10.10 -0.51
N PRO A 23 7.12 10.14 -1.44
CA PRO A 23 7.14 11.15 -2.48
C PRO A 23 5.98 10.96 -3.45
N LYS A 24 5.46 12.07 -4.02
CA LYS A 24 4.41 12.06 -5.05
C LYS A 24 5.01 11.86 -6.44
N ILE A 25 5.61 10.70 -6.67
CA ILE A 25 6.19 10.29 -7.95
C ILE A 25 5.41 9.11 -8.53
N ILE A 26 5.26 9.08 -9.86
CA ILE A 26 4.67 7.96 -10.60
C ILE A 26 5.81 7.12 -11.19
N SER A 27 6.11 6.02 -10.52
CA SER A 27 7.06 4.98 -10.91
C SER A 27 6.47 3.62 -10.51
N PRO A 28 5.44 3.15 -11.23
CA PRO A 28 4.54 2.14 -10.73
C PRO A 28 5.20 0.77 -10.55
N VAL A 29 4.80 0.07 -9.48
CA VAL A 29 5.24 -1.30 -9.18
C VAL A 29 4.03 -2.19 -8.91
N CYS A 30 4.09 -3.46 -9.35
CA CYS A 30 3.10 -4.47 -9.03
C CYS A 30 3.46 -5.14 -7.70
N GLY A 31 2.53 -5.19 -6.74
CA GLY A 31 2.79 -5.77 -5.42
C GLY A 31 1.58 -6.51 -4.85
N GLN A 32 1.85 -7.43 -3.93
CA GLN A 32 0.84 -8.21 -3.20
C GLN A 32 0.90 -7.92 -1.70
N PRO A 33 -0.11 -7.24 -1.10
CA PRO A 33 -0.27 -7.16 0.34
C PRO A 33 -0.68 -8.51 0.94
N LEU A 34 -0.36 -8.71 2.22
CA LEU A 34 -0.74 -9.92 2.93
C LEU A 34 -2.27 -10.00 3.10
N GLY A 35 -2.89 -11.02 2.49
CA GLY A 35 -4.33 -11.25 2.60
C GLY A 35 -5.19 -10.48 1.59
N GLU A 36 -4.55 -9.81 0.63
CA GLU A 36 -5.21 -9.00 -0.40
C GLU A 36 -4.75 -9.40 -1.81
N ALA A 37 -5.48 -8.92 -2.83
CA ALA A 37 -5.13 -9.16 -4.21
C ALA A 37 -3.89 -8.35 -4.63
N VAL A 38 -3.22 -8.80 -5.69
CA VAL A 38 -2.15 -8.03 -6.34
C VAL A 38 -2.70 -6.72 -6.90
N ALA A 39 -1.94 -5.63 -6.75
CA ALA A 39 -2.32 -4.31 -7.21
C ALA A 39 -1.12 -3.48 -7.65
N TRP A 40 -1.38 -2.48 -8.50
CA TRP A 40 -0.40 -1.46 -8.83
C TRP A 40 -0.30 -0.40 -7.73
N TYR A 41 0.92 -0.03 -7.39
CA TYR A 41 1.23 1.10 -6.53
C TYR A 41 1.92 2.17 -7.35
N ASP A 42 1.57 3.44 -7.11
CA ASP A 42 2.17 4.57 -7.84
C ASP A 42 3.70 4.61 -7.70
N ASN A 43 4.25 4.10 -6.59
CA ASN A 43 5.69 3.91 -6.43
C ASN A 43 6.03 2.85 -5.38
N ALA A 44 7.30 2.43 -5.35
CA ALA A 44 7.82 1.43 -4.42
C ALA A 44 7.67 1.81 -2.93
N CYS A 45 7.70 3.12 -2.60
CA CYS A 45 7.47 3.58 -1.23
C CYS A 45 6.04 3.27 -0.79
N LEU A 46 5.05 3.54 -1.63
CA LEU A 46 3.65 3.25 -1.35
C LEU A 46 3.37 1.74 -1.27
N ALA A 47 4.02 0.93 -2.11
CA ALA A 47 3.94 -0.54 -1.99
C ALA A 47 4.47 -1.03 -0.63
N THR A 48 5.63 -0.50 -0.21
CA THR A 48 6.23 -0.83 1.09
C THR A 48 5.34 -0.38 2.25
N CYS A 49 4.72 0.81 2.14
CA CYS A 49 3.77 1.31 3.11
C CYS A 49 2.58 0.37 3.30
N ALA A 50 2.05 -0.17 2.21
CA ALA A 50 0.99 -1.19 2.22
C ALA A 50 1.50 -2.58 2.64
N LYS A 51 2.78 -2.72 3.01
CA LYS A 51 3.44 -4.00 3.32
C LYS A 51 3.29 -5.01 2.17
N ALA A 52 3.27 -4.51 0.94
CA ALA A 52 3.15 -5.33 -0.26
C ALA A 52 4.53 -5.86 -0.67
N VAL A 53 4.58 -7.13 -1.03
CA VAL A 53 5.76 -7.74 -1.66
C VAL A 53 5.70 -7.42 -3.16
N VAL A 54 6.76 -6.85 -3.72
CA VAL A 54 6.83 -6.59 -5.16
C VAL A 54 6.89 -7.93 -5.91
N VAL A 55 5.98 -8.10 -6.87
CA VAL A 55 5.87 -9.29 -7.72
C VAL A 55 6.04 -8.92 -9.19
N GLU A 56 6.06 -9.91 -10.07
CA GLU A 56 6.19 -9.69 -11.52
C GLU A 56 4.96 -8.95 -12.07
N ASP A 57 5.18 -7.96 -12.94
CA ASP A 57 4.15 -7.12 -13.60
C ASP A 57 3.01 -7.93 -14.25
N SER A 58 3.27 -9.17 -14.67
CA SER A 58 2.29 -10.09 -15.25
C SER A 58 1.12 -10.41 -14.30
N HIS A 59 1.32 -10.30 -12.99
CA HIS A 59 0.29 -10.58 -11.99
C HIS A 59 -0.76 -9.47 -11.87
N CYS A 60 -0.37 -8.20 -12.07
CA CYS A 60 -1.27 -7.05 -11.94
C CYS A 60 -1.90 -6.61 -13.27
N GLY A 61 -1.59 -7.29 -14.39
CA GLY A 61 -2.12 -6.93 -15.70
C GLY A 61 -1.51 -5.65 -16.30
N HIS A 62 -1.18 -5.68 -17.58
CA HIS A 62 -0.55 -4.54 -18.26
C HIS A 62 -1.50 -3.35 -18.47
N LEU A 63 -2.81 -3.62 -18.59
CA LEU A 63 -3.83 -2.59 -18.84
C LEU A 63 -4.13 -1.75 -17.59
N GLU A 64 -3.82 -2.28 -16.41
CA GLU A 64 -4.13 -1.68 -15.11
C GLU A 64 -2.98 -0.81 -14.59
N LYS A 65 -1.84 -0.80 -15.29
CA LYS A 65 -0.64 -0.06 -14.91
C LYS A 65 -0.88 1.46 -14.92
N PRO A 66 -0.57 2.20 -13.85
CA PRO A 66 -0.68 3.65 -13.83
C PRO A 66 0.10 4.29 -14.99
N GLY A 67 -0.60 5.06 -15.83
CA GLY A 67 -0.03 5.67 -17.04
C GLY A 67 -0.08 4.81 -18.30
N HIS A 68 -0.65 3.59 -18.25
CA HIS A 68 -1.01 2.84 -19.46
C HIS A 68 -2.42 3.23 -19.90
N GLY A 69 -2.61 3.56 -21.19
CA GLY A 69 -3.88 4.06 -21.74
C GLY A 69 -3.93 5.58 -21.99
N ILE A 70 -2.83 6.31 -21.75
CA ILE A 70 -2.63 7.60 -22.40
C ILE A 70 -2.38 7.29 -23.88
N PRO A 71 -3.17 7.79 -24.84
CA PRO A 71 -2.85 7.60 -26.24
C PRO A 71 -1.45 8.17 -26.47
N LEU A 72 -0.50 7.31 -26.86
CA LEU A 72 0.64 7.77 -27.64
C LEU A 72 0.00 8.30 -28.93
N PHE A 73 0.11 9.61 -29.15
CA PHE A 73 -0.44 10.36 -30.28
C PHE A 73 -0.62 9.56 -31.57
#